data_AF-A0A4V0XSJ1-F1
#
_entry.id   AF-A0A4V0XSJ1-F1
#
_cell.length_a   1.000
_cell.length_b   1.000
_cell.length_c   1.000
_cell.angle_alpha   90.00
_cell.angle_beta   90.00
_cell.angle_gamma   90.00
#
_symmetry.space_group_name_H-M   'P 1'
#
loop_
_entity.id
_entity.type
_entity.pdbx_description
1 polymer ?
#
loop_
_entity_poly.entity_id
_entity_poly.type
_entity_poly.pdbx_seq_one_letter_code
_entity_poly.pdbx_strand_id
1 'polypeptide(L)' 'MPSGVVNSEKPAEAISNAALSRGGLARANSNLAIHVGDSVAADVEGARAEGVRHVLLDRVK' A
#
# COMPACT_ATOMS: atom_id res chain seq x y z
N MET A 1 -2.11 -13.87 4.53
CA MET A 1 -0.92 -14.09 5.37
C MET A 1 -0.45 -12.72 5.89
N PRO A 2 -0.30 -12.53 7.21
CA PRO A 2 0.13 -11.26 7.79
C PRO A 2 1.56 -10.93 7.39
N SER A 3 1.85 -9.64 7.21
CA SER A 3 3.23 -9.22 6.94
C SER A 3 4.11 -9.60 8.12
N GLY A 4 5.28 -10.18 7.86
CA GLY A 4 6.26 -10.52 8.89
C GLY A 4 6.93 -9.30 9.57
N VAL A 5 6.50 -8.09 9.22
CA VAL A 5 7.03 -6.83 9.77
C VAL A 5 6.08 -6.24 10.80
N VAL A 6 4.79 -6.14 10.48
CA VAL A 6 3.78 -5.47 11.33
C VAL A 6 2.67 -6.40 11.81
N ASN A 7 2.77 -7.71 11.57
CA ASN A 7 1.78 -8.73 11.96
C ASN A 7 0.33 -8.35 11.58
N SER A 8 0.15 -7.72 10.42
CA SER A 8 -1.14 -7.27 9.89
C SER A 8 -1.27 -7.65 8.40
N GLU A 9 -2.49 -7.72 7.88
CA GLU A 9 -2.79 -7.93 6.45
C GLU A 9 -3.34 -6.68 5.78
N LYS A 10 -3.09 -6.52 4.47
CA LYS A 10 -3.74 -5.46 3.70
C LYS A 10 -5.26 -5.65 3.79
N PRO A 11 -6.06 -4.58 3.91
CA PRO A 11 -5.69 -3.17 3.73
C PRO A 11 -5.40 -2.42 5.05
N ALA A 12 -4.95 -3.10 6.12
CA ALA A 12 -4.71 -2.41 7.39
C ALA A 12 -3.64 -1.30 7.27
N GLU A 13 -3.97 -0.10 7.75
CA GLU A 13 -3.12 1.11 7.64
C GLU A 13 -1.70 0.90 8.20
N ALA A 14 -1.54 0.02 9.19
CA ALA A 14 -0.26 -0.29 9.81
C ALA A 14 0.79 -0.79 8.81
N ILE A 15 0.39 -1.53 7.77
CA ILE A 15 1.31 -2.05 6.74
C ILE A 15 1.83 -0.91 5.88
N SER A 16 0.94 -0.03 5.44
CA SER A 16 1.33 1.07 4.57
C SER A 16 2.15 2.11 5.29
N ASN A 17 1.80 2.45 6.53
CA ASN A 17 2.59 3.38 7.35
C ASN A 17 4.02 2.84 7.57
N ALA A 18 4.18 1.54 7.80
CA ALA A 18 5.50 0.93 7.91
C ALA A 18 6.28 0.94 6.58
N ALA A 19 5.59 0.77 5.45
CA ALA A 19 6.21 0.85 4.12
C ALA A 19 6.65 2.29 3.78
N LEU A 20 5.78 3.28 4.01
CA LEU A 20 6.08 4.70 3.82
C LEU A 20 7.26 5.13 4.70
N SER A 21 7.25 4.75 5.97
CA SER A 21 8.33 5.07 6.92
C SER A 21 9.68 4.49 6.47
N ARG A 22 9.70 3.25 5.97
CA ARG A 22 10.90 2.66 5.37
C ARG A 22 11.41 3.42 4.15
N GLY A 23 10.51 4.01 3.37
CA GLY A 23 10.83 4.89 2.24
C GLY A 23 11.21 6.31 2.67
N GLY A 24 11.28 6.62 3.97
CA GLY A 24 11.55 7.97 4.48
C GLY A 24 10.38 8.93 4.33
N LEU A 25 9.17 8.43 4.08
CA LEU A 25 7.96 9.24 3.89
C LEU A 25 7.07 9.19 5.13
N ALA A 26 6.59 10.36 5.54
CA ALA A 26 5.47 10.47 6.48
C ALA A 26 4.14 10.28 5.73
N ARG A 27 3.07 9.95 6.46
CA ARG A 27 1.73 9.80 5.87
C ARG A 27 1.24 11.06 5.14
N ALA A 28 1.62 12.25 5.60
CA ALA A 28 1.32 13.51 4.93
C ALA A 28 1.93 13.62 3.51
N ASN A 29 2.95 12.81 3.21
CA ASN A 29 3.65 12.76 1.92
C ASN A 29 3.36 11.45 1.16
N SER A 30 2.28 10.74 1.50
CA SER A 30 1.93 9.44 0.91
C SER A 30 1.72 9.52 -0.61
N ASN A 31 1.29 10.68 -1.10
CA ASN A 31 1.12 11.00 -2.52
C ASN A 31 2.45 10.97 -3.31
N LEU A 32 3.62 11.01 -2.65
CA LEU A 32 4.92 10.88 -3.31
C LEU A 32 5.28 9.41 -3.62
N ALA A 33 4.66 8.46 -2.93
CA ALA A 33 4.84 7.03 -3.21
C ALA A 33 3.97 6.55 -4.38
N ILE A 34 4.32 5.38 -4.92
CA ILE A 34 3.47 4.61 -5.84
C ILE A 34 3.36 3.18 -5.30
N HIS A 35 2.13 2.72 -5.07
CA HIS A 35 1.83 1.34 -4.74
C HIS A 35 1.46 0.58 -6.01
N VAL A 36 2.16 -0.52 -6.30
CA VAL A 36 1.89 -1.38 -7.46
C VAL A 36 1.49 -2.76 -6.96
N GLY A 37 0.35 -3.25 -7.42
CA GLY A 37 -0.17 -4.57 -7.02
C GLY A 37 -1.21 -5.11 -8.00
N ASP A 38 -1.60 -6.35 -7.80
CA ASP A 38 -2.47 -7.12 -8.71
C ASP A 38 -3.89 -7.34 -8.13
N SER A 39 -4.14 -6.92 -6.89
CA SER A 39 -5.45 -7.04 -6.25
C SER A 39 -6.16 -5.70 -6.14
N VAL A 40 -7.38 -5.61 -6.68
CA VAL A 40 -8.21 -4.40 -6.53
C VAL A 40 -8.51 -4.13 -5.04
N ALA A 41 -9.00 -5.13 -4.30
CA ALA A 41 -9.39 -4.95 -2.90
C ALA A 41 -8.19 -4.65 -1.98
N ALA A 42 -7.06 -5.35 -2.17
CA ALA A 42 -5.93 -5.20 -1.26
C ALA A 42 -4.98 -4.05 -1.64
N ASP A 43 -4.74 -3.82 -2.93
CA ASP A 43 -3.71 -2.88 -3.39
C ASP A 43 -4.29 -1.54 -3.85
N VAL A 44 -5.42 -1.55 -4.56
CA VAL A 44 -6.02 -0.32 -5.10
C VAL A 44 -6.83 0.40 -4.02
N GLU A 45 -7.77 -0.30 -3.38
CA GLU A 45 -8.64 0.32 -2.37
C GLU A 45 -7.87 0.74 -1.11
N GLY A 46 -6.94 -0.10 -0.65
CA GLY A 46 -6.05 0.21 0.48
C GLY A 46 -5.18 1.46 0.21
N ALA A 47 -4.46 1.48 -0.92
CA ALA A 47 -3.63 2.64 -1.28
C ALA A 47 -4.45 3.91 -1.47
N ARG A 48 -5.65 3.80 -2.08
CA ARG A 48 -6.56 4.93 -2.27
C ARG A 48 -7.03 5.54 -0.95
N ALA A 49 -7.40 4.71 0.03
CA ALA A 49 -7.81 5.16 1.35
C ALA A 49 -6.72 5.95 2.09
N GLU A 50 -5.45 5.70 1.75
CA GLU A 50 -4.29 6.30 2.40
C GLU A 50 -3.69 7.49 1.62
N GLY A 51 -4.29 7.87 0.49
CA GLY A 51 -3.78 8.92 -0.38
C GLY A 51 -2.53 8.54 -1.18
N VAL A 52 -2.18 7.25 -1.21
CA VAL A 52 -1.06 6.72 -2.00
C VAL A 52 -1.51 6.58 -3.46
N ARG A 53 -0.67 7.04 -4.40
CA ARG A 53 -0.90 6.80 -5.82
C ARG A 53 -0.78 5.31 -6.10
N HIS A 54 -1.67 4.75 -6.92
CA HIS A 54 -1.70 3.31 -7.16
C HIS A 54 -1.73 2.97 -8.64
N VAL A 55 -1.16 1.80 -8.96
CA VAL A 55 -1.23 1.17 -10.28
C VAL A 55 -1.69 -0.28 -10.08
N LEU A 56 -2.82 -0.63 -10.72
CA LEU A 56 -3.23 -2.02 -10.84
C LEU A 56 -2.45 -2.68 -11.97
N LEU A 57 -1.68 -3.71 -11.64
CA LEU A 57 -1.06 -4.60 -12.61
C LEU A 57 -2.09 -5.65 -13.03
N ASP A 58 -2.92 -5.30 -14.02
CA ASP A 58 -3.87 -6.23 -14.62
C ASP A 58 -3.14 -7.21 -15.55
N ARG A 59 -2.89 -8.42 -15.03
CA ARG A 59 -2.23 -9.49 -15.78
C ARG A 59 -3.27 -10.24 -16.60
N VAL A 60 -3.60 -9.69 -17.76
CA VAL A 60 -4.27 -10.46 -18.82
C VAL A 60 -3.27 -11.52 -19.31
N LYS A 61 -3.64 -12.80 -19.23
CA LYS A 61 -2.94 -13.86 -19.99
C LYS A 61 -3.48 -13.93 -21.39
#